data_AF-A0A0R1TUG1-F1
#
_entry.id   AF-A0A0R1TUG1-F1
#
_cell.length_a   1.000
_cell.length_b   1.000
_cell.length_c   1.000
_cell.angle_alpha   90.00
_cell.angle_beta   90.00
_cell.angle_gamma   90.00
#
_symmetry.space_group_name_H-M   'P 1'
#
loop_
_entity.id
_entity.type
_entity.pdbx_description
1 polymer ?
#
loop_
_entity_poly.entity_id
_entity_poly.type
_entity_poly.pdbx_seq_one_letter_code
_entity_poly.pdbx_strand_id
1 'polypeptide(L)'
;MADTKVYAERLANLLNEVRRVVPENQQEVLLGESTGQVTGTQGHALMMLLQGPQTNSTLAKELDISAAGVTKAMRGLQKLVPAVVSLTRDPDDARSKQWSLTDFGQQLAAAHAQNHQDTLKAYMAVLNDFSADEQAVIGQFIHKLTVCLDV
;
A
#
# COMPACT_ATOMS: atom_id res chain seq x y z
N MET A 1 23.51 -17.36 -27.67
CA MET A 1 22.29 -16.53 -27.58
C MET A 1 21.49 -17.05 -26.42
N ALA A 2 21.15 -16.20 -25.46
CA ALA A 2 20.20 -16.61 -24.43
C ALA A 2 18.84 -16.85 -25.09
N ASP A 3 18.24 -18.01 -24.81
CA ASP A 3 16.98 -18.43 -25.43
C ASP A 3 15.84 -17.58 -24.86
N THR A 4 15.22 -16.75 -25.71
CA THR A 4 14.07 -15.91 -25.34
C THR A 4 12.95 -16.72 -24.69
N LYS A 5 12.79 -17.99 -25.08
CA LYS A 5 11.81 -18.90 -24.47
C LYS A 5 12.09 -19.12 -22.99
N VAL A 6 13.35 -19.30 -22.60
CA VAL A 6 13.74 -19.51 -21.20
C VAL A 6 13.40 -18.29 -20.34
N TYR A 7 13.57 -17.07 -20.86
CA TYR A 7 13.19 -15.86 -20.13
C TYR A 7 11.67 -15.70 -20.02
N ALA A 8 10.91 -16.05 -21.06
CA ALA A 8 9.45 -16.03 -21.00
C ALA A 8 8.92 -17.02 -19.94
N GLU A 9 9.48 -18.22 -19.86
CA GLU A 9 9.13 -19.22 -18.84
C GLU A 9 9.47 -18.73 -17.43
N ARG A 10 10.65 -18.12 -17.23
CA ARG A 10 11.04 -17.52 -15.94
C ARG A 10 10.09 -16.39 -15.53
N LEU A 11 9.70 -15.53 -16.47
CA LEU A 11 8.76 -14.45 -16.22
C LEU A 11 7.38 -14.99 -15.82
N ALA A 12 6.88 -15.99 -16.55
CA ALA A 12 5.61 -16.63 -16.22
C ALA A 12 5.63 -17.25 -14.81
N ASN A 13 6.73 -17.91 -14.43
CA ASN A 13 6.90 -18.46 -13.10
C ASN A 13 6.93 -17.37 -12.03
N LEU A 14 7.68 -16.29 -12.25
CA LEU A 14 7.73 -15.15 -11.33
C LEU A 14 6.33 -14.56 -11.09
N LEU A 15 5.57 -14.28 -12.15
CA LEU A 15 4.23 -13.71 -12.03
C LEU A 15 3.27 -14.65 -11.29
N ASN A 16 3.38 -15.96 -11.52
CA ASN A 16 2.60 -16.96 -10.79
C ASN A 16 2.95 -17.02 -9.31
N GLU A 17 4.24 -16.91 -8.95
CA GLU A 17 4.67 -16.82 -7.56
C GLU A 17 4.16 -15.53 -6.90
N VAL A 18 4.30 -14.37 -7.56
CA VAL A 18 3.74 -13.10 -7.07
C VAL A 18 2.24 -13.23 -6.79
N ARG A 19 1.47 -13.81 -7.72
CA ARG A 19 0.03 -14.05 -7.51
C ARG A 19 -0.26 -14.98 -6.33
N ARG A 20 0.62 -15.94 -6.01
CA ARG A 20 0.44 -16.87 -4.89
C ARG A 20 0.70 -16.19 -3.54
N VAL A 21 1.71 -15.33 -3.47
CA VAL A 21 2.08 -14.65 -2.22
C VAL A 21 1.25 -13.39 -1.95
N VAL A 22 0.61 -12.81 -2.98
CA VAL A 22 -0.27 -11.65 -2.84
C VAL A 22 -1.73 -12.13 -2.80
N PRO A 23 -2.39 -12.12 -1.62
CA PRO A 23 -3.80 -12.47 -1.54
C PRO A 23 -4.65 -11.49 -2.36
N GLU A 24 -5.76 -11.96 -2.95
CA GLU A 24 -6.62 -11.16 -3.85
C GLU A 24 -7.14 -9.85 -3.22
N ASN A 25 -7.19 -9.77 -1.88
CA ASN A 25 -7.65 -8.59 -1.15
C ASN A 25 -6.51 -7.67 -0.67
N GLN A 26 -5.26 -7.96 -1.04
CA GLN A 26 -4.11 -7.12 -0.69
C GLN A 26 -3.80 -6.18 -1.84
N GLN A 27 -3.91 -4.87 -1.59
CA GLN A 27 -3.72 -3.82 -2.60
C GLN A 27 -2.24 -3.59 -2.97
N GLU A 28 -1.29 -4.19 -2.23
CA GLU A 28 0.13 -3.89 -2.37
C GLU A 28 1.02 -5.07 -1.92
N VAL A 29 2.26 -5.09 -2.44
CA VAL A 29 3.29 -6.03 -2.00
C VAL A 29 4.27 -5.28 -1.12
N LEU A 30 4.20 -5.50 0.19
CA LEU A 30 5.21 -5.02 1.13
C LEU A 30 6.16 -6.16 1.49
N LEU A 31 7.46 -5.87 1.46
CA LEU A 31 8.50 -6.79 1.91
C LEU A 31 8.68 -6.66 3.42
N GLY A 32 8.86 -7.79 4.11
CA GLY A 32 8.99 -7.86 5.57
C GLY A 32 7.72 -8.38 6.26
N GLU A 33 7.73 -8.42 7.59
CA GLU A 33 6.58 -8.90 8.35
C GLU A 33 5.42 -7.90 8.26
N SER A 34 4.26 -8.36 7.77
CA SER A 34 3.03 -7.61 7.95
C SER A 34 2.74 -7.51 9.44
N THR A 35 2.70 -6.30 10.00
CA THR A 35 2.13 -6.08 11.33
C THR A 35 0.65 -6.43 11.23
N GLY A 36 0.28 -7.69 11.46
CA GLY A 36 -1.05 -8.27 11.16
C GLY A 36 -2.26 -7.62 11.87
N GLN A 37 -2.06 -6.45 12.47
CA GLN A 37 -3.08 -5.61 13.10
C GLN A 37 -3.86 -4.74 12.09
N VAL A 38 -3.31 -4.45 10.90
CA VAL A 38 -3.97 -3.60 9.90
C VAL A 38 -3.93 -4.20 8.50
N THR A 39 -5.05 -4.12 7.79
CA THR A 39 -5.14 -4.45 6.34
C THR A 39 -4.45 -3.37 5.49
N GLY A 40 -4.12 -3.66 4.23
CA GLY A 40 -3.51 -2.65 3.32
C GLY A 40 -4.33 -1.36 3.22
N THR A 41 -5.65 -1.49 2.99
CA THR A 41 -6.58 -0.34 2.97
C THR A 41 -6.58 0.45 4.28
N GLN A 42 -6.49 -0.23 5.43
CA GLN A 42 -6.38 0.45 6.72
C GLN A 42 -5.02 1.14 6.87
N GLY A 43 -3.93 0.51 6.47
CA GLY A 43 -2.58 1.11 6.46
C GLY A 43 -2.54 2.40 5.64
N HIS A 44 -3.09 2.40 4.43
CA HIS A 44 -3.18 3.59 3.60
C HIS A 44 -4.08 4.68 4.22
N ALA A 45 -5.23 4.31 4.79
CA ALA A 45 -6.08 5.26 5.51
C ALA A 45 -5.34 5.91 6.70
N LEU A 46 -4.52 5.14 7.42
CA LEU A 46 -3.68 5.66 8.50
C LEU A 46 -2.59 6.61 7.97
N MET A 47 -1.97 6.30 6.83
CA MET A 47 -1.01 7.20 6.18
C MET A 47 -1.63 8.52 5.76
N MET A 48 -2.87 8.51 5.25
CA MET A 48 -3.61 9.75 4.93
C MET A 48 -3.88 10.58 6.19
N LEU A 49 -4.17 9.93 7.31
CA LEU A 49 -4.41 10.61 8.58
C LEU A 49 -3.15 11.16 9.25
N LEU A 50 -1.95 10.75 8.85
CA LEU A 50 -0.70 11.41 9.26
C LEU A 50 -0.61 12.84 8.72
N GLN A 51 -1.27 13.13 7.60
CA GLN A 51 -1.32 14.47 7.01
C GLN A 51 -2.35 15.39 7.70
N GLY A 52 -3.14 14.84 8.62
CA GLY A 52 -4.17 15.56 9.36
C GLY A 52 -5.53 14.84 9.36
N PRO A 53 -6.53 15.36 10.10
CA PRO A 53 -7.85 14.75 10.19
C PRO A 53 -8.55 14.65 8.82
N GLN A 54 -9.24 13.53 8.57
CA GLN A 54 -9.90 13.28 7.27
C GLN A 54 -11.35 12.84 7.41
N THR A 55 -12.19 13.23 6.45
CA THR A 55 -13.57 12.74 6.35
C THR A 55 -13.64 11.40 5.61
N ASN A 56 -14.75 10.67 5.76
CA ASN A 56 -14.99 9.45 4.97
C ASN A 56 -14.99 9.72 3.45
N SER A 57 -15.51 10.87 3.02
CA SER A 57 -15.55 11.24 1.60
C SER A 57 -14.16 11.50 1.04
N THR A 58 -13.29 12.17 1.81
CA THR A 58 -11.90 12.40 1.39
C THR A 58 -11.15 11.07 1.29
N LEU A 59 -11.24 10.23 2.33
CA LEU A 59 -10.61 8.90 2.32
C LEU A 59 -11.11 8.01 1.18
N ALA A 60 -12.41 8.03 0.87
CA ALA A 60 -12.98 7.23 -0.22
C ALA A 60 -12.40 7.63 -1.58
N LYS A 61 -12.26 8.95 -1.81
CA LYS A 61 -11.71 9.50 -3.04
C LYS A 61 -10.22 9.20 -3.19
N GLU A 62 -9.44 9.42 -2.13
CA GLU A 62 -7.98 9.29 -2.17
C GLU A 62 -7.52 7.83 -2.22
N LEU A 63 -8.28 6.92 -1.59
CA LEU A 63 -7.98 5.48 -1.58
C LEU A 63 -8.66 4.71 -2.72
N ASP A 64 -9.45 5.39 -3.56
CA ASP A 64 -10.29 4.81 -4.62
C ASP A 64 -11.13 3.60 -4.14
N ILE A 65 -11.83 3.76 -3.02
CA ILE A 65 -12.72 2.75 -2.47
C ILE A 65 -14.10 3.32 -2.13
N SER A 66 -15.10 2.44 -2.09
CA SER A 66 -16.46 2.85 -1.71
C SER A 66 -16.50 3.48 -0.30
N ALA A 67 -17.40 4.45 -0.10
CA ALA A 67 -17.63 5.06 1.21
C ALA A 67 -18.03 4.04 2.30
N ALA A 68 -18.72 2.96 1.89
CA ALA A 68 -19.03 1.83 2.78
C ALA A 68 -17.76 1.06 3.18
N GLY A 69 -16.83 0.86 2.23
CA GLY A 69 -15.50 0.29 2.46
C GLY A 69 -14.69 1.09 3.48
N VAL A 70 -14.59 2.42 3.28
CA VAL A 70 -13.95 3.33 4.24
C VAL A 70 -14.60 3.20 5.62
N THR A 71 -15.94 3.29 5.68
CA THR A 71 -16.65 3.22 6.96
C THR A 71 -16.36 1.92 7.70
N LYS A 72 -16.35 0.79 7.00
CA LYS A 72 -16.01 -0.52 7.56
C LYS A 72 -14.55 -0.54 8.07
N ALA A 73 -13.60 -0.06 7.27
CA ALA A 73 -12.19 -0.01 7.64
C ALA A 73 -11.94 0.85 8.89
N MET A 74 -12.47 2.08 8.90
CA MET A 74 -12.30 3.03 10.01
C MET A 74 -13.00 2.56 11.29
N ARG A 75 -14.19 1.95 11.18
CA ARG A 75 -14.85 1.35 12.34
C ARG A 75 -14.11 0.14 12.87
N GLY A 76 -13.45 -0.63 12.02
CA GLY A 76 -12.53 -1.69 12.44
C GLY A 76 -11.40 -1.14 13.29
N LEU A 77 -10.72 -0.11 12.78
CA LEU A 77 -9.60 0.56 13.47
C LEU A 77 -10.02 1.21 14.81
N GLN A 78 -11.21 1.79 14.87
CA GLN A 78 -11.76 2.37 16.10
C GLN A 78 -12.05 1.33 17.19
N LYS A 79 -12.40 0.09 16.79
CA LYS A 79 -12.74 -1.00 17.72
C LYS A 79 -11.53 -1.77 18.25
N LEU A 80 -10.34 -1.54 17.70
CA LEU A 80 -9.11 -2.15 18.20
C LEU A 80 -8.82 -1.67 19.63
N VAL A 81 -8.07 -2.48 20.37
CA VAL A 81 -7.64 -2.15 21.73
C VAL A 81 -6.10 -2.24 21.78
N PRO A 82 -5.38 -1.12 21.95
CA PRO A 82 -5.91 0.25 22.03
C PRO A 82 -6.50 0.75 20.70
N ALA A 83 -7.43 1.71 20.77
CA ALA A 83 -8.07 2.27 19.59
C ALA A 83 -7.05 3.01 18.73
N VAL A 84 -7.06 2.76 17.42
CA VAL A 84 -6.10 3.34 16.46
C VAL A 84 -6.56 4.71 15.98
N VAL A 85 -7.88 4.91 15.88
CA VAL A 85 -8.47 6.15 15.40
C VAL A 85 -9.59 6.63 16.31
N SER A 86 -9.77 7.94 16.37
CA SER A 86 -10.89 8.61 17.03
C SER A 86 -11.72 9.37 16.01
N LEU A 87 -13.02 9.54 16.30
CA LEU A 87 -13.95 10.29 15.45
C LEU A 87 -14.31 11.59 16.19
N THR A 88 -13.82 12.70 15.69
CA THR A 88 -14.11 14.04 16.23
C THR A 88 -15.14 14.75 15.35
N ARG A 89 -15.85 15.72 15.94
CA ARG A 89 -16.64 16.67 15.15
C ARG A 89 -15.69 17.74 14.64
N ASP A 90 -15.92 18.15 13.40
CA ASP A 90 -15.25 19.31 12.85
C ASP A 90 -15.68 20.56 13.67
N PRO A 91 -14.72 21.37 14.17
CA PRO A 91 -15.04 22.57 14.93
C PRO A 91 -15.76 23.64 14.09
N ASP A 92 -15.57 23.65 12.77
CA ASP A 92 -16.16 24.65 11.85
C ASP A 92 -17.48 24.18 11.24
N ASP A 93 -17.72 22.86 11.18
CA ASP A 93 -19.01 22.27 10.81
C ASP A 93 -19.38 21.10 11.71
N ALA A 94 -20.21 21.36 12.73
CA ALA A 94 -20.66 20.33 13.67
C ALA A 94 -21.43 19.14 13.02
N ARG A 95 -21.82 19.26 11.73
CA ARG A 95 -22.41 18.15 10.94
C ARG A 95 -21.35 17.25 10.30
N SER A 96 -20.12 17.74 10.13
CA SER A 96 -18.99 17.00 9.60
C SER A 96 -18.28 16.22 10.72
N LYS A 97 -17.95 14.95 10.43
CA LYS A 97 -17.17 14.09 11.32
C LYS A 97 -15.86 13.72 10.63
N GLN A 98 -14.77 13.90 11.35
CA GLN A 98 -13.42 13.64 10.88
C GLN A 98 -12.77 12.57 11.74
N TRP A 99 -11.99 11.70 11.11
CA TRP A 99 -11.14 10.76 11.79
C TRP A 99 -9.80 11.41 12.10
N SER A 100 -9.24 11.06 13.24
CA SER A 100 -7.88 11.43 13.65
C SER A 100 -7.18 10.21 14.23
N LEU A 101 -5.85 10.15 14.08
CA LEU A 101 -5.03 9.14 14.74
C LEU A 101 -5.02 9.37 16.26
N THR A 102 -5.07 8.28 17.02
CA THR A 102 -4.62 8.28 18.41
C THR A 102 -3.10 8.20 18.46
N ASP A 103 -2.48 8.33 19.64
CA ASP A 103 -1.03 8.13 19.79
C ASP A 103 -0.59 6.74 19.32
N PHE A 104 -1.38 5.71 19.63
CA PHE A 104 -1.14 4.35 19.12
C PHE A 104 -1.32 4.27 17.60
N GLY A 105 -2.32 4.96 17.05
CA GLY A 105 -2.51 5.03 15.61
C GLY A 105 -1.39 5.73 14.86
N GLN A 106 -0.78 6.76 15.45
CA GLN A 106 0.40 7.40 14.88
C GLN A 106 1.58 6.44 14.79
N GLN A 107 1.81 5.63 15.83
CA GLN A 107 2.86 4.60 15.81
C GLN A 107 2.63 3.56 14.71
N LEU A 108 1.39 3.07 14.58
CA LEU A 108 1.03 2.11 13.52
C LEU A 108 1.16 2.71 12.11
N ALA A 109 0.70 3.95 11.93
CA ALA A 109 0.82 4.66 10.66
C ALA A 109 2.28 4.86 10.26
N ALA A 110 3.13 5.26 11.22
CA ALA A 110 4.56 5.43 11.00
C ALA A 110 5.26 4.09 10.68
N ALA A 111 4.92 3.02 11.39
CA ALA A 111 5.45 1.68 11.11
C ALA A 111 5.06 1.20 9.69
N HIS A 112 3.80 1.40 9.30
CA HIS A 112 3.36 1.05 7.95
C HIS A 112 4.07 1.90 6.88
N ALA A 113 4.23 3.20 7.09
CA ALA A 113 5.02 4.07 6.20
C ALA A 113 6.50 3.66 6.13
N GLN A 114 7.08 3.16 7.23
CA GLN A 114 8.44 2.63 7.23
C GLN A 114 8.56 1.36 6.39
N ASN A 115 7.58 0.45 6.46
CA ASN A 115 7.56 -0.76 5.64
C ASN A 115 7.53 -0.45 4.13
N HIS A 116 6.81 0.61 3.73
CA HIS A 116 6.85 1.14 2.36
C HIS A 116 8.26 1.58 1.94
N GLN A 117 8.93 2.35 2.80
CA GLN A 117 10.29 2.82 2.53
C GLN A 117 11.28 1.65 2.45
N ASP A 118 11.15 0.67 3.33
CA ASP A 118 12.07 -0.47 3.38
C ASP A 118 11.85 -1.42 2.20
N THR A 119 10.61 -1.58 1.75
CA THR A 119 10.27 -2.26 0.49
C THR A 119 10.95 -1.57 -0.69
N LEU A 120 10.84 -0.24 -0.80
CA LEU A 120 11.48 0.51 -1.87
C LEU A 120 13.01 0.39 -1.82
N LYS A 121 13.61 0.48 -0.63
CA LYS A 121 15.07 0.28 -0.45
C LYS A 121 15.52 -1.10 -0.89
N ALA A 122 14.76 -2.15 -0.60
CA ALA A 122 15.06 -3.50 -1.05
C ALA A 122 15.04 -3.62 -2.57
N TYR A 123 14.04 -3.01 -3.24
CA TYR A 123 14.02 -2.96 -4.71
C TYR A 123 15.18 -2.14 -5.29
N MET A 124 15.52 -1.01 -4.67
CA MET A 124 16.69 -0.22 -5.05
C MET A 124 17.99 -1.02 -4.91
N ALA A 125 18.14 -1.80 -3.84
CA ALA A 125 19.32 -2.65 -3.64
C ALA A 125 19.48 -3.67 -4.78
N VAL A 126 18.39 -4.32 -5.20
CA VAL A 126 18.41 -5.24 -6.36
C VAL A 126 18.79 -4.50 -7.64
N LEU A 127 18.25 -3.30 -7.89
CA LEU A 127 18.55 -2.52 -9.09
C LEU A 127 19.99 -1.99 -9.09
N ASN A 128 20.57 -1.70 -7.93
CA ASN A 128 21.95 -1.22 -7.79
C ASN A 128 23.01 -2.26 -8.16
N ASP A 129 22.64 -3.55 -8.25
CA ASP A 129 23.53 -4.61 -8.76
C ASP A 129 23.70 -4.55 -10.29
N PHE A 130 22.92 -3.71 -10.98
CA PHE A 130 22.97 -3.49 -12.43
C PHE A 130 23.61 -2.13 -12.75
N SER A 131 24.37 -2.08 -13.84
CA SER A 131 24.90 -0.83 -14.39
C SER A 131 23.79 0.10 -14.89
N ALA A 132 24.10 1.37 -15.12
CA ALA A 132 23.12 2.36 -15.60
C ALA A 132 22.47 1.94 -16.94
N ASP A 133 23.26 1.36 -17.86
CA ASP A 133 22.75 0.89 -19.15
C ASP A 133 21.81 -0.32 -18.97
N GLU A 134 22.14 -1.25 -18.07
CA GLU A 134 21.27 -2.38 -17.74
C GLU A 134 19.98 -1.92 -17.05
N GLN A 135 20.05 -0.96 -16.13
CA GLN A 135 18.87 -0.36 -15.51
C GLN A 135 17.96 0.32 -16.55
N ALA A 136 18.53 0.97 -17.57
CA ALA A 136 17.75 1.53 -18.67
C ALA A 136 17.01 0.44 -19.48
N VAL A 137 17.65 -0.70 -19.72
CA VAL A 137 17.02 -1.86 -20.37
C VAL A 137 15.92 -2.46 -19.49
N ILE A 138 16.17 -2.61 -18.19
CA ILE A 138 15.16 -3.08 -17.22
C ILE A 138 13.96 -2.14 -17.19
N GLY A 139 14.17 -0.82 -17.17
CA GLY A 139 13.10 0.17 -17.21
C GLY A 139 12.23 0.05 -18.47
N GLN A 140 12.85 -0.13 -19.63
CA GLN A 140 12.13 -0.39 -20.89
C GLN A 140 11.35 -1.71 -20.85
N PHE A 141 11.96 -2.76 -20.29
CA PHE A 141 11.32 -4.06 -20.11
C PHE A 141 10.07 -3.96 -19.22
N ILE A 142 10.19 -3.32 -18.05
CA ILE A 142 9.07 -3.11 -17.12
C ILE A 142 7.93 -2.37 -17.84
N HIS A 143 8.23 -1.25 -18.51
CA HIS A 143 7.21 -0.48 -19.24
C HIS A 143 6.48 -1.33 -20.30
N LYS A 144 7.22 -2.09 -21.11
CA LYS A 144 6.63 -2.97 -22.13
C LYS A 144 5.79 -4.08 -21.53
N LEU A 145 6.20 -4.62 -20.38
CA LEU A 145 5.45 -5.66 -19.68
C LEU A 145 4.17 -5.11 -19.05
N THR A 146 4.22 -3.92 -18.44
CA THR A 146 3.04 -3.20 -17.93
C THR A 146 1.99 -3.01 -19.02
N VAL A 147 2.42 -2.51 -20.21
CA VAL A 147 1.52 -2.38 -21.37
C VAL A 147 0.96 -3.73 -21.84
N CYS A 148 1.75 -4.81 -21.79
CA CYS A 148 1.29 -6.15 -22.16
C CYS A 148 0.25 -6.73 -21.20
N LEU A 149 0.29 -6.34 -19.92
CA LEU A 149 -0.62 -6.80 -18.88
C LEU A 149 -1.90 -5.98 -18.78
N ASP A 150 -2.05 -4.90 -19.56
CA ASP A 150 -3.15 -3.94 -19.46
C ASP A 150 -3.35 -3.37 -18.04
N VAL A 151 -2.25 -3.13 -17.31
CA VAL A 151 -2.22 -2.52 -15.97
C VAL A 151 -1.51 -1.18 -15.93
#